data_AF-A0A931C7K1-F1
#
_entry.id   AF-A0A931C7K1-F1
#
_cell.length_a   1.000
_cell.length_b   1.000
_cell.length_c   1.000
_cell.angle_alpha   90.00
_cell.angle_beta   90.00
_cell.angle_gamma   90.00
#
_symmetry.space_group_name_H-M   'P 1'
#
loop_
_entity.id
_entity.type
_entity.pdbx_description
1 polymer ?
#
loop_
_entity_poly.entity_id
_entity_poly.type
_entity_poly.pdbx_seq_one_letter_code
_entity_poly.pdbx_strand_id
1 'polypeptide(L)' 'MQNAYIERCNGSVRRELLNAYVFRTLDEVRQKAQEWMQDYNHHRPHQALNFRAPAELLEEIVT' A
#
# COMPACT_ATOMS: atom_id res chain seq x y z
N MET A 1 6.61 12.54 -13.81
CA MET A 1 5.52 12.49 -12.81
C MET A 1 5.21 11.06 -12.34
N GLN A 2 5.20 10.06 -13.24
CA GLN A 2 4.95 8.65 -12.88
C GLN A 2 5.94 8.09 -11.84
N ASN A 3 7.25 8.37 -12.00
CA ASN A 3 8.29 7.92 -11.08
C ASN A 3 8.05 8.37 -9.63
N ALA A 4 7.55 9.59 -9.42
CA ALA A 4 7.29 10.13 -8.09
C ALA A 4 6.21 9.34 -7.32
N TYR A 5 5.22 8.78 -8.02
CA TYR A 5 4.22 7.91 -7.40
C TYR A 5 4.82 6.57 -6.97
N ILE A 6 5.63 5.97 -7.83
CA ILE A 6 6.33 4.70 -7.53
C ILE A 6 7.33 4.89 -6.39
N GLU A 7 8.09 5.98 -6.40
CA GLU A 7 9.04 6.32 -5.34
C GLU A 7 8.34 6.50 -3.99
N ARG A 8 7.20 7.19 -3.96
CA ARG A 8 6.40 7.33 -2.74
C ARG A 8 5.91 5.97 -2.23
N CYS A 9 5.37 5.13 -3.11
CA CYS A 9 4.90 3.78 -2.76
C CYS A 9 6.06 2.94 -2.18
N ASN A 10 7.20 2.89 -2.87
CA ASN A 10 8.40 2.19 -2.40
C ASN A 10 8.88 2.71 -1.04
N GLY A 11 8.80 4.03 -0.81
CA GLY A 11 9.11 4.65 0.47
C GLY A 11 8.19 4.16 1.60
N SER A 12 6.88 4.05 1.35
CA SER A 12 5.92 3.52 2.32
C SER A 12 6.17 2.04 2.62
N VAL A 13 6.33 1.20 1.58
CA VAL A 13 6.67 -0.23 1.76
C VAL A 13 7.93 -0.39 2.62
N ARG A 14 8.97 0.40 2.34
CA ARG A 14 10.21 0.33 3.13
C ARG A 14 9.98 0.67 4.60
N ARG A 15 9.31 1.79 4.90
CA ARG A 15 9.14 2.26 6.28
C ARG A 15 8.16 1.42 7.08
N GLU A 16 7.05 1.02 6.45
CA GLU A 16 5.89 0.47 7.15
C GLU A 16 5.87 -1.05 7.15
N LEU A 17 6.56 -1.70 6.20
CA LEU A 17 6.66 -3.16 6.13
C LEU A 17 8.09 -3.61 6.41
N LEU A 18 9.06 -3.24 5.58
CA LEU A 18 10.40 -3.85 5.64
C LEU A 18 11.21 -3.41 6.86
N ASN A 19 11.04 -2.18 7.32
CA ASN A 19 11.72 -1.67 8.51
C ASN A 19 10.96 -1.95 9.82
N ALA A 20 9.67 -2.26 9.73
CA ALA A 20 8.81 -2.48 10.91
C ALA A 20 8.92 -3.89 11.48
N TYR A 21 9.33 -4.86 10.66
CA TYR A 21 9.35 -6.27 11.02
C TYR A 21 10.71 -6.92 10.73
N VAL A 22 11.09 -7.87 11.58
CA VAL A 22 12.20 -8.79 11.30
C VAL A 22 11.59 -10.11 10.84
N PHE A 23 11.95 -10.55 9.64
CA PHE A 23 11.42 -11.77 9.04
C PHE A 23 12.42 -12.92 9.17
N ARG A 24 11.92 -14.13 9.41
CA ARG A 24 12.70 -15.37 9.47
C ARG A 24 12.48 -16.24 8.24
N THR A 25 11.34 -16.08 7.56
CA THR A 25 11.00 -16.84 6.35
C THR A 25 10.38 -15.95 5.28
N LEU A 26 10.41 -16.41 4.03
CA LEU A 26 9.73 -15.71 2.93
C LEU A 26 8.20 -15.75 3.08
N ASP A 27 7.64 -16.76 3.75
CA ASP A 27 6.20 -16.85 3.95
C ASP A 27 5.69 -15.78 4.92
N GLU A 28 6.47 -15.46 5.96
CA GLU A 28 6.18 -14.31 6.84
C GLU A 28 6.18 -12.99 6.05
N VAL A 29 7.16 -12.81 5.13
CA VAL A 29 7.22 -11.62 4.27
C VAL A 29 5.97 -11.54 3.37
N ARG A 30 5.60 -12.66 2.72
CA ARG A 30 4.43 -12.71 1.82
C ARG A 30 3.14 -12.40 2.58
N GLN A 31 2.95 -13.00 3.74
CA GLN A 31 1.77 -12.75 4.57
C GLN A 31 1.69 -11.27 4.97
N LYS A 32 2.77 -10.70 5.49
CA LYS A 32 2.77 -9.29 5.91
C LYS A 32 2.64 -8.32 4.74
N ALA A 33 3.21 -8.64 3.59
CA ALA A 33 3.01 -7.87 2.37
C ALA A 33 1.54 -7.89 1.92
N GLN A 34 0.87 -9.05 1.98
CA GLN A 34 -0.54 -9.16 1.63
C GLN A 34 -1.43 -8.37 2.61
N GLU A 35 -1.17 -8.47 3.92
CA GLU A 35 -1.86 -7.66 4.94
C GLU A 35 -1.67 -6.15 4.68
N TRP A 36 -0.43 -5.72 4.41
CA TRP A 36 -0.13 -4.31 4.11
C TRP A 36 -0.81 -3.84 2.81
N MET A 37 -0.83 -4.66 1.75
CA MET A 37 -1.52 -4.32 0.50
C MET A 37 -3.03 -4.18 0.69
N GLN A 38 -3.64 -5.04 1.50
CA GLN A 38 -5.06 -4.96 1.81
C GLN A 38 -5.39 -3.66 2.56
N ASP A 39 -4.60 -3.32 3.57
CA ASP A 39 -4.76 -2.05 4.29
C ASP A 39 -4.57 -0.84 3.37
N TYR A 40 -3.47 -0.81 2.61
CA TYR A 40 -3.12 0.30 1.72
C TYR A 40 -4.18 0.57 0.65
N ASN A 41 -4.76 -0.49 0.07
CA ASN A 41 -5.70 -0.38 -1.04
C ASN A 41 -7.15 -0.21 -0.60
N HIS A 42 -7.56 -0.77 0.54
CA HIS A 42 -8.97 -0.78 0.95
C HIS A 42 -9.30 0.13 2.14
N HIS A 43 -8.31 0.51 2.94
CA HIS A 43 -8.55 1.24 4.19
C HIS A 43 -7.78 2.55 4.31
N ARG A 44 -6.62 2.67 3.66
CA ARG A 44 -5.76 3.84 3.81
C ARG A 44 -6.28 5.05 3.02
N PRO A 45 -6.59 6.18 3.69
CA PRO A 45 -6.97 7.41 3.00
C PRO A 45 -5.74 8.07 2.36
N HIS A 46 -5.88 8.48 1.09
CA HIS A 46 -4.82 9.21 0.38
C HIS A 46 -5.26 10.62 0.06
N GLN A 47 -4.48 11.62 0.46
CA GLN A 47 -4.79 13.03 0.19
C GLN A 47 -4.99 13.32 -1.32
N ALA A 48 -4.21 12.64 -2.18
CA ALA A 48 -4.34 12.77 -3.63
C ALA A 48 -5.66 12.19 -4.18
N LEU A 49 -6.36 11.37 -3.40
CA LEU A 49 -7.62 10.72 -3.73
C LEU A 49 -8.80 11.32 -2.95
N ASN A 50 -8.69 12.58 -2.51
CA ASN A 50 -9.66 13.23 -1.62
C ASN A 50 -9.88 12.46 -0.30
N PHE A 51 -8.80 11.93 0.27
CA PHE A 51 -8.82 11.12 1.49
C PHE A 51 -9.63 9.81 1.39
N ARG A 52 -9.81 9.30 0.18
CA ARG A 52 -10.38 7.97 -0.07
C ARG A 52 -9.28 6.92 -0.22
N ALA A 53 -9.64 5.66 0.01
CA ALA A 53 -8.82 4.51 -0.32
C ALA A 53 -8.79 4.26 -1.84
N PRO A 54 -7.72 3.65 -2.37
CA PRO A 54 -7.61 3.37 -3.80
C PRO A 54 -8.76 2.51 -4.35
N ALA A 55 -9.27 1.55 -3.57
CA ALA A 55 -10.37 0.69 -3.98
C ALA A 55 -11.68 1.46 -4.19
N GLU A 56 -11.97 2.46 -3.35
CA GLU A 56 -13.18 3.29 -3.49
C GLU A 56 -13.18 4.06 -4.80
N LEU A 57 -12.01 4.57 -5.22
CA LEU A 57 -11.88 5.22 -6.53
C LEU A 57 -12.02 4.21 -7.68
N LEU A 58 -11.48 3.00 -7.51
CA LEU A 58 -11.59 1.97 -8.54
C LEU A 58 -13.07 1.63 -8.80
N GLU A 59 -13.84 1.38 -7.74
CA GLU A 59 -15.28 1.09 -7.83
C GLU A 59 -16.07 2.19 -8.57
N GLU A 60 -15.73 3.46 -8.37
CA GLU A 60 -16.32 4.60 -9.08
C GLU A 60 -15.99 4.60 -10.59
N ILE A 61 -14.78 4.19 -10.98
CA ILE A 61 -14.32 4.24 -12.38
C ILE A 61 -14.89 3.09 -13.22
N VAL A 62 -15.14 1.92 -12.62
CA VAL A 62 -15.73 0.75 -13.32
C VAL A 62 -17.26 0.76 -13.38
N THR A 63 -17.91 1.74 -12.75
CA THR A 63 -19.37 1.94 -12.79
C THR A 63 -19.75 2.98 -13.83
#